data_AF-A0A366KM56-F1
#
_entry.id   AF-A0A366KM56-F1
#
_cell.length_a   1.000
_cell.length_b   1.000
_cell.length_c   1.000
_cell.angle_alpha   90.00
_cell.angle_beta   90.00
_cell.angle_gamma   90.00
#
_symmetry.space_group_name_H-M   'P 1'
#
loop_
_entity.id
_entity.type
_entity.pdbx_description
1 polymer ?
#
loop_
_entity_poly.entity_id
_entity_poly.type
_entity_poly.pdbx_seq_one_letter_code
_entity_poly.pdbx_strand_id
1 'polypeptide(L)'
;MKKLFVLCTVLFFISCAGEKTDQLLLELDKKKLADNINYDKITFYKFAKIAVRSTAVQDTTQAEYQKFSKQAQSLVKTLNSINSDSNENISVIDALRIYKEYRSVKQFVKETDEDVFPLLTAGFIAMNSGTKTPNPFFKDSDKAYYQNIEHAILSMAVLATRDLGQPFALYECSKTQPELLDDCEIKTLLEFVRGFLFFSNSLFYLSENGLSRNIKWLDKNEKIPLPYTKSFFGWGNLNDAQTHTAFHSMNYLFRGFDRMRMERKIDEERSLEDFEAFLTDMNKLGIQNELVWGITAYLNLKKEKPEKSLPALEKLSQSPLFSNTERKALQQTINYVKDRKSDKALNGVYDKAFIGKVATKYMIAMLAKINWEKLMKDQGVPYTQEVFAGINKFKALSNSVSQYTQPSAIDKGKKEIGKKGSELLEKAKGLLD
;
A
#
# COMPACT_ATOMS: atom_id res chain seq x y z
N MET A 1 22.76 -42.43 -34.76
CA MET A 1 22.18 -42.34 -33.40
C MET A 1 22.98 -41.42 -32.46
N LYS A 2 24.31 -41.54 -32.29
CA LYS A 2 25.10 -40.63 -31.42
C LYS A 2 24.99 -39.13 -31.79
N LYS A 3 24.97 -38.78 -33.09
CA LYS A 3 24.84 -37.38 -33.54
C LYS A 3 23.45 -36.76 -33.28
N LEU A 4 22.40 -37.58 -33.25
CA LEU A 4 21.02 -37.14 -32.98
C LEU A 4 20.82 -36.90 -31.47
N PHE A 5 21.44 -37.73 -30.63
CA PHE A 5 21.45 -37.52 -29.18
C PHE A 5 22.18 -36.22 -28.81
N VAL A 6 23.35 -35.95 -29.40
CA VAL A 6 24.09 -34.70 -29.15
C VAL A 6 23.31 -33.47 -29.61
N LEU A 7 22.63 -33.53 -30.76
CA LEU A 7 21.79 -32.44 -31.25
C LEU A 7 20.58 -32.17 -30.34
N CYS A 8 19.90 -33.22 -29.86
CA CYS A 8 18.82 -33.09 -28.90
C CYS A 8 19.30 -32.57 -27.54
N THR A 9 20.47 -32.98 -27.06
CA THR A 9 21.05 -32.46 -25.82
C THR A 9 21.43 -30.98 -25.96
N VAL A 10 22.02 -30.56 -27.09
CA VAL A 10 22.34 -29.15 -27.36
C VAL A 10 21.07 -28.30 -27.50
N LEU A 11 20.01 -28.81 -28.14
CA LEU A 11 18.72 -28.11 -28.24
C LEU A 11 18.00 -28.01 -26.88
N PHE A 12 18.13 -29.01 -26.00
CA PHE A 12 17.61 -28.93 -24.62
C PHE A 12 18.36 -27.91 -23.75
N PHE A 13 19.65 -27.68 -24.00
CA PHE A 13 20.41 -26.62 -23.31
C PHE A 13 20.16 -25.21 -23.86
N ILE A 14 19.76 -25.06 -25.12
CA ILE A 14 19.41 -23.76 -25.71
C ILE A 14 17.97 -23.34 -25.34
N SER A 15 17.09 -24.29 -24.99
CA SER A 15 15.68 -24.03 -24.66
C SER A 15 15.41 -23.57 -23.22
N CYS A 16 16.41 -23.47 -22.34
CA CYS A 16 16.19 -23.24 -20.90
C CYS A 16 16.92 -22.03 -20.29
N ALA A 17 17.40 -21.07 -21.10
CA ALA A 17 18.09 -19.89 -20.56
C ALA A 17 17.85 -18.61 -21.37
N GLY A 18 16.66 -18.42 -21.94
CA GLY A 18 16.27 -17.12 -22.47
C GLY A 18 16.12 -16.12 -21.33
N GLU A 19 16.73 -14.94 -21.45
CA GLU A 19 16.52 -13.85 -20.50
C GLU A 19 15.02 -13.54 -20.42
N LYS A 20 14.46 -13.55 -19.20
CA LYS A 20 13.03 -13.33 -19.01
C LYS A 20 12.67 -11.92 -19.52
N THR A 21 11.65 -11.84 -20.36
CA THR A 21 11.17 -10.56 -20.91
C THR A 21 10.49 -9.72 -19.82
N ASP A 22 10.46 -8.39 -20.00
CA ASP A 22 9.78 -7.46 -19.09
C ASP A 22 8.31 -7.86 -18.87
N GLN A 23 7.63 -8.26 -19.95
CA GLN A 23 6.24 -8.70 -19.91
C GLN A 23 6.06 -9.96 -19.03
N LEU A 24 6.93 -10.95 -19.17
CA LEU A 24 6.84 -12.18 -18.37
C LEU A 24 7.00 -11.89 -16.88
N LEU A 25 7.96 -11.04 -16.53
CA LEU A 25 8.25 -10.67 -15.14
C LEU A 25 7.13 -9.82 -14.52
N LEU A 26 6.51 -8.95 -15.32
CA LEU A 26 5.32 -8.21 -14.93
C LEU A 26 4.14 -9.15 -14.63
N GLU A 27 3.90 -10.17 -15.46
CA GLU A 27 2.84 -11.17 -15.20
C GLU A 27 3.12 -12.01 -13.95
N LEU A 28 4.39 -12.33 -13.66
CA LEU A 28 4.77 -12.99 -12.42
C LEU A 28 4.47 -12.14 -11.18
N ASP A 29 4.74 -10.83 -11.25
CA ASP A 29 4.38 -9.90 -10.18
C ASP A 29 2.86 -9.78 -10.01
N LYS A 30 2.08 -9.75 -11.10
CA LYS A 30 0.60 -9.79 -11.02
C LYS A 30 0.10 -11.04 -10.30
N LYS A 31 0.68 -12.20 -10.59
CA LYS A 31 0.36 -13.45 -9.90
C LYS A 31 0.72 -13.38 -8.42
N LYS A 32 1.92 -12.90 -8.10
CA LYS A 32 2.38 -12.73 -6.71
C LYS A 32 1.50 -11.72 -5.94
N LEU A 33 1.05 -10.65 -6.58
CA LEU A 33 0.09 -9.72 -6.01
C LEU A 33 -1.23 -10.41 -5.65
N ALA A 34 -1.78 -11.21 -6.57
CA ALA A 34 -2.99 -11.98 -6.34
C ALA A 34 -2.84 -12.94 -5.15
N ASP A 35 -1.68 -13.58 -4.99
CA ASP A 35 -1.40 -14.45 -3.84
C ASP A 35 -1.26 -13.64 -2.53
N ASN A 36 -0.57 -12.50 -2.56
CA ASN A 36 -0.34 -11.64 -1.38
C ASN A 36 -1.62 -11.06 -0.79
N ILE A 37 -2.65 -10.84 -1.61
CA ILE A 37 -3.93 -10.27 -1.16
C ILE A 37 -4.99 -11.35 -0.86
N ASN A 38 -4.70 -12.62 -1.14
CA ASN A 38 -5.66 -13.73 -1.03
C ASN A 38 -5.49 -14.51 0.29
N TYR A 39 -5.67 -13.83 1.42
CA TYR A 39 -5.64 -14.47 2.74
C TYR A 39 -6.77 -13.98 3.66
N ASP A 40 -6.98 -14.70 4.78
CA ASP A 40 -8.20 -14.60 5.60
C ASP A 40 -8.47 -13.19 6.14
N LYS A 41 -7.43 -12.46 6.54
CA LYS A 41 -7.59 -11.07 7.06
C LYS A 41 -8.11 -10.11 5.99
N ILE A 42 -7.61 -10.22 4.75
CA ILE A 42 -8.09 -9.42 3.61
C ILE A 42 -9.50 -9.84 3.22
N THR A 43 -9.78 -11.14 3.25
CA THR A 43 -11.13 -11.66 2.96
C THR A 43 -12.13 -11.14 4.00
N PHE A 44 -11.74 -11.07 5.27
CA PHE A 44 -12.56 -10.47 6.33
C PHE A 44 -12.76 -8.95 6.14
N TYR A 45 -11.71 -8.23 5.71
CA TYR A 45 -11.84 -6.82 5.38
C TYR A 45 -12.80 -6.56 4.22
N LYS A 46 -12.68 -7.37 3.16
CA LYS A 46 -13.62 -7.34 2.03
C LYS A 46 -15.05 -7.67 2.47
N PHE A 47 -15.23 -8.64 3.36
CA PHE A 47 -16.53 -8.93 3.99
C PHE A 47 -17.10 -7.69 4.68
N ALA A 48 -16.28 -6.98 5.47
CA ALA A 48 -16.72 -5.77 6.16
C ALA A 48 -17.07 -4.62 5.19
N LYS A 49 -16.26 -4.42 4.13
CA LYS A 49 -16.55 -3.44 3.08
C LYS A 49 -17.86 -3.75 2.37
N ILE A 50 -18.06 -4.99 1.93
CA ILE A 50 -19.29 -5.40 1.23
C ILE A 50 -20.51 -5.21 2.15
N ALA A 51 -20.40 -5.48 3.45
CA ALA A 51 -21.47 -5.19 4.42
C ALA A 51 -21.87 -3.73 4.46
N VAL A 52 -20.91 -2.82 4.61
CA VAL A 52 -21.18 -1.38 4.57
C VAL A 52 -21.77 -0.97 3.22
N ARG A 53 -21.15 -1.37 2.10
CA ARG A 53 -21.61 -1.04 0.74
C ARG A 53 -23.02 -1.55 0.46
N SER A 54 -23.37 -2.74 0.96
CA SER A 54 -24.68 -3.35 0.75
C SER A 54 -25.84 -2.55 1.36
N THR A 55 -25.57 -1.71 2.37
CA THR A 55 -26.62 -0.89 3.01
C THR A 55 -27.21 0.16 2.06
N ALA A 56 -26.43 0.59 1.07
CA ALA A 56 -26.83 1.56 0.05
C ALA A 56 -27.47 0.91 -1.18
N VAL A 57 -27.60 -0.42 -1.25
CA VAL A 57 -28.21 -1.09 -2.40
C VAL A 57 -29.70 -0.75 -2.51
N GLN A 58 -30.07 -0.26 -3.68
CA GLN A 58 -31.45 0.08 -4.02
C GLN A 58 -32.19 -1.12 -4.62
N ASP A 59 -31.57 -1.77 -5.60
CA ASP A 59 -32.12 -2.95 -6.26
C ASP A 59 -31.84 -4.21 -5.42
N THR A 60 -32.81 -4.58 -4.59
CA THR A 60 -32.73 -5.76 -3.73
C THR A 60 -32.98 -7.07 -4.48
N THR A 61 -33.23 -7.02 -5.79
CA THR A 61 -33.40 -8.21 -6.64
C THR A 61 -32.07 -8.79 -7.13
N GLN A 62 -30.97 -8.03 -7.02
CA GLN A 62 -29.62 -8.50 -7.38
C GLN A 62 -29.23 -9.76 -6.59
N ALA A 63 -28.74 -10.76 -7.31
CA ALA A 63 -28.42 -12.08 -6.74
C ALA A 63 -27.31 -11.98 -5.67
N GLU A 64 -26.32 -11.12 -5.90
CA GLU A 64 -25.22 -10.80 -4.99
C GLU A 64 -25.74 -10.22 -3.68
N TYR A 65 -26.70 -9.28 -3.75
CA TYR A 65 -27.32 -8.68 -2.57
C TYR A 65 -28.15 -9.69 -1.77
N GLN A 66 -28.95 -10.52 -2.43
CA GLN A 66 -29.78 -11.52 -1.76
C GLN A 66 -28.96 -12.59 -1.04
N LYS A 67 -27.81 -12.98 -1.61
CA LYS A 67 -26.89 -13.96 -1.03
C LYS A 67 -26.15 -13.45 0.21
N PHE A 68 -26.02 -12.13 0.36
CA PHE A 68 -25.12 -11.53 1.35
C PHE A 68 -25.84 -10.73 2.45
N SER A 69 -26.90 -10.01 2.10
CA SER A 69 -27.52 -9.01 2.97
C SER A 69 -27.96 -9.54 4.34
N LYS A 70 -28.49 -10.77 4.42
CA LYS A 70 -28.90 -11.40 5.69
C LYS A 70 -27.72 -11.62 6.64
N GLN A 71 -26.59 -12.06 6.09
CA GLN A 71 -25.37 -12.37 6.85
C GLN A 71 -24.56 -11.12 7.20
N ALA A 72 -24.90 -9.96 6.64
CA ALA A 72 -24.26 -8.68 6.94
C ALA A 72 -24.94 -7.90 8.07
N GLN A 73 -26.17 -8.26 8.46
CA GLN A 73 -26.99 -7.45 9.37
C GLN A 73 -26.38 -7.27 10.76
N SER A 74 -25.88 -8.36 11.39
CA SER A 74 -25.28 -8.24 12.73
C SER A 74 -24.00 -7.42 12.67
N LEU A 75 -23.17 -7.62 11.64
CA LEU A 75 -21.98 -6.81 11.42
C LEU A 75 -22.32 -5.32 11.27
N VAL A 76 -23.27 -4.94 10.41
CA VAL A 76 -23.68 -3.54 10.21
C VAL A 76 -24.21 -2.94 11.52
N LYS A 77 -25.02 -3.71 12.27
CA LYS A 77 -25.51 -3.30 13.58
C LYS A 77 -24.37 -3.04 14.57
N THR A 78 -23.40 -3.94 14.64
CA THR A 78 -22.22 -3.78 15.51
C THR A 78 -21.39 -2.57 15.09
N LEU A 79 -21.14 -2.37 13.78
CA LEU A 79 -20.44 -1.19 13.27
C LEU A 79 -21.16 0.13 13.60
N ASN A 80 -22.49 0.14 13.58
CA ASN A 80 -23.28 1.31 14.00
C ASN A 80 -23.19 1.59 15.51
N SER A 81 -23.06 0.55 16.34
CA SER A 81 -22.93 0.71 17.79
C SER A 81 -21.53 1.13 18.26
N ILE A 82 -20.49 0.94 17.45
CA ILE A 82 -19.12 1.35 17.81
C ILE A 82 -19.03 2.86 17.69
N ASN A 83 -18.76 3.53 18.81
CA ASN A 83 -18.37 4.93 18.81
C ASN A 83 -16.90 5.03 18.37
N SER A 84 -16.62 5.84 17.34
CA SER A 84 -15.28 5.96 16.74
C SER A 84 -14.24 6.57 17.68
N ASP A 85 -14.69 7.24 18.74
CA ASP A 85 -13.85 7.94 19.70
C ASP A 85 -13.76 7.24 21.07
N SER A 86 -14.41 6.08 21.24
CA SER A 86 -14.40 5.31 22.49
C SER A 86 -13.48 4.07 22.40
N ASN A 87 -12.83 3.71 23.51
CA ASN A 87 -12.13 2.43 23.66
C ASN A 87 -13.10 1.25 23.90
N GLU A 88 -14.34 1.35 23.43
CA GLU A 88 -15.34 0.31 23.65
C GLU A 88 -14.98 -0.96 22.89
N ASN A 89 -14.72 -2.01 23.65
CA ASN A 89 -14.45 -3.33 23.09
C ASN A 89 -15.76 -3.99 22.67
N ILE A 90 -15.81 -4.47 21.42
CA ILE A 90 -16.91 -5.28 20.91
C ILE A 90 -17.10 -6.49 21.81
N SER A 91 -18.35 -6.80 22.15
CA SER A 91 -18.63 -7.93 23.02
C SER A 91 -18.16 -9.24 22.38
N VAL A 92 -17.69 -10.18 23.21
CA VAL A 92 -17.26 -11.53 22.78
C VAL A 92 -18.34 -12.23 21.94
N ILE A 93 -19.60 -12.05 22.33
CA ILE A 93 -20.76 -12.65 21.65
C ILE A 93 -20.92 -12.05 20.24
N ASP A 94 -20.79 -10.74 20.10
CA ASP A 94 -20.88 -10.06 18.81
C ASP A 94 -19.69 -10.44 17.92
N ALA A 95 -18.47 -10.50 18.47
CA ALA A 95 -17.28 -10.90 17.74
C ALA A 95 -17.40 -12.34 17.20
N LEU A 96 -17.87 -13.29 18.02
CA LEU A 96 -18.09 -14.67 17.58
C LEU A 96 -19.23 -14.80 16.56
N ARG A 97 -20.31 -14.02 16.72
CA ARG A 97 -21.41 -13.99 15.75
C ARG A 97 -20.93 -13.48 14.39
N ILE A 98 -20.21 -12.37 14.37
CA ILE A 98 -19.63 -11.78 13.15
C ILE A 98 -18.67 -12.77 12.49
N TYR A 99 -17.81 -13.45 13.28
CA TYR A 99 -16.92 -14.46 12.73
C TYR A 99 -17.69 -15.63 12.10
N LYS A 100 -18.76 -16.12 12.74
CA LYS A 100 -19.62 -17.17 12.19
C LYS A 100 -20.29 -16.74 10.89
N GLU A 101 -20.82 -15.51 10.85
CA GLU A 101 -21.42 -14.92 9.65
C GLU A 101 -20.40 -14.83 8.51
N TYR A 102 -19.22 -14.26 8.77
CA TYR A 102 -18.09 -14.23 7.84
C TYR A 102 -17.78 -15.62 7.28
N ARG A 103 -17.63 -16.64 8.15
CA ARG A 103 -17.32 -18.01 7.73
C ARG A 103 -18.40 -18.60 6.82
N SER A 104 -19.66 -18.24 7.01
CA SER A 104 -20.78 -18.73 6.18
C SER A 104 -20.79 -18.15 4.76
N VAL A 105 -20.24 -16.94 4.55
CA VAL A 105 -20.18 -16.26 3.24
C VAL A 105 -18.77 -16.12 2.68
N LYS A 106 -17.76 -16.72 3.33
CA LYS A 106 -16.35 -16.55 2.98
C LYS A 106 -16.05 -16.82 1.51
N GLN A 107 -16.59 -17.90 0.94
CA GLN A 107 -16.35 -18.25 -0.46
C GLN A 107 -16.96 -17.22 -1.41
N PHE A 108 -18.20 -16.80 -1.13
CA PHE A 108 -18.86 -15.73 -1.87
C PHE A 108 -18.04 -14.43 -1.83
N VAL A 109 -17.57 -14.02 -0.65
CA VAL A 109 -16.74 -12.81 -0.49
C VAL A 109 -15.43 -12.92 -1.26
N LYS A 110 -14.79 -14.09 -1.28
CA LYS A 110 -13.54 -14.32 -2.01
C LYS A 110 -13.72 -14.11 -3.52
N GLU A 111 -14.82 -14.62 -4.09
CA GLU A 111 -15.08 -14.64 -5.53
C GLU A 111 -15.75 -13.35 -6.05
N THR A 112 -16.55 -12.68 -5.23
CA THR A 112 -17.35 -11.52 -5.65
C THR A 112 -16.50 -10.26 -5.71
N ASP A 113 -16.49 -9.52 -6.81
CA ASP A 113 -15.87 -8.20 -6.83
C ASP A 113 -16.66 -7.21 -5.96
N GLU A 114 -16.05 -6.51 -5.00
CA GLU A 114 -16.81 -5.60 -4.11
C GLU A 114 -17.39 -4.39 -4.84
N ASP A 115 -16.86 -4.08 -6.03
CA ASP A 115 -17.24 -2.95 -6.87
C ASP A 115 -18.55 -3.17 -7.63
N VAL A 116 -19.14 -4.37 -7.57
CA VAL A 116 -20.54 -4.58 -7.98
C VAL A 116 -21.51 -3.81 -7.07
N PHE A 117 -21.14 -3.62 -5.80
CA PHE A 117 -21.92 -2.85 -4.84
C PHE A 117 -21.67 -1.33 -4.99
N PRO A 118 -22.53 -0.47 -4.40
CA PRO A 118 -22.28 0.97 -4.33
C PRO A 118 -20.96 1.30 -3.62
N LEU A 119 -20.51 2.56 -3.75
CA LEU A 119 -19.33 3.09 -3.05
C LEU A 119 -19.44 2.89 -1.54
N LEU A 120 -18.29 2.74 -0.87
CA LEU A 120 -18.22 2.63 0.59
C LEU A 120 -18.78 3.90 1.27
N THR A 121 -18.50 5.08 0.69
CA THR A 121 -19.06 6.35 1.15
C THR A 121 -20.59 6.36 1.14
N ALA A 122 -21.22 5.86 0.06
CA ALA A 122 -22.67 5.70 -0.02
C ALA A 122 -23.20 4.77 1.09
N GLY A 123 -22.48 3.69 1.38
CA GLY A 123 -22.79 2.79 2.50
C GLY A 123 -22.77 3.49 3.86
N PHE A 124 -21.74 4.28 4.16
CA PHE A 124 -21.68 5.04 5.41
C PHE A 124 -22.79 6.09 5.52
N ILE A 125 -23.12 6.77 4.42
CA ILE A 125 -24.25 7.72 4.38
C ILE A 125 -25.56 7.00 4.68
N ALA A 126 -25.81 5.85 4.06
CA ALA A 126 -27.01 5.06 4.29
C ALA A 126 -27.10 4.56 5.75
N MET A 127 -25.96 4.16 6.34
CA MET A 127 -25.89 3.75 7.75
C MET A 127 -26.19 4.90 8.73
N ASN A 128 -25.71 6.12 8.43
CA ASN A 128 -25.87 7.27 9.32
C ASN A 128 -27.22 8.00 9.16
N SER A 129 -27.70 8.13 7.92
CA SER A 129 -28.88 8.93 7.59
C SER A 129 -30.15 8.11 7.33
N GLY A 130 -30.02 6.78 7.19
CA GLY A 130 -31.10 5.90 6.71
C GLY A 130 -31.50 6.15 5.25
N THR A 131 -30.93 7.16 4.59
CA THR A 131 -31.25 7.52 3.22
C THR A 131 -30.40 6.67 2.27
N LYS A 132 -31.06 5.84 1.46
CA LYS A 132 -30.39 5.18 0.34
C LYS A 132 -30.13 6.23 -0.73
N THR A 133 -28.87 6.58 -0.96
CA THR A 133 -28.50 7.58 -1.97
C THR A 133 -29.08 7.20 -3.33
N PRO A 134 -29.74 8.12 -4.05
CA PRO A 134 -30.35 7.82 -5.34
C PRO A 134 -29.28 7.35 -6.35
N ASN A 135 -29.69 6.45 -7.24
CA ASN A 135 -28.87 5.85 -8.29
C ASN A 135 -28.31 6.80 -9.39
N PRO A 136 -28.60 8.13 -9.51
CA PRO A 136 -28.02 8.92 -10.59
C PRO A 136 -26.67 9.53 -10.22
N PHE A 137 -26.11 9.30 -9.03
CA PHE A 137 -24.83 9.93 -8.68
C PHE A 137 -23.68 9.46 -9.58
N PHE A 138 -23.75 8.26 -10.16
CA PHE A 138 -22.69 7.75 -11.02
C PHE A 138 -23.25 6.90 -12.17
N LYS A 139 -23.35 7.46 -13.38
CA LYS A 139 -23.43 6.63 -14.60
C LYS A 139 -22.15 5.79 -14.71
N ASP A 140 -22.16 4.67 -15.42
CA ASP A 140 -21.11 3.64 -15.36
C ASP A 140 -19.65 4.16 -15.47
N SER A 141 -19.39 5.19 -16.30
CA SER A 141 -18.08 5.85 -16.42
C SER A 141 -17.70 6.67 -15.19
N ASP A 142 -18.66 7.39 -14.60
CA ASP A 142 -18.45 8.13 -13.36
C ASP A 142 -18.16 7.14 -12.22
N LYS A 143 -18.84 5.99 -12.21
CA LYS A 143 -18.68 4.98 -11.14
C LYS A 143 -17.24 4.48 -11.05
N ALA A 144 -16.64 4.11 -12.18
CA ALA A 144 -15.25 3.64 -12.24
C ALA A 144 -14.25 4.70 -11.75
N TYR A 145 -14.48 5.97 -12.08
CA TYR A 145 -13.68 7.10 -11.61
C TYR A 145 -13.73 7.22 -10.08
N TYR A 146 -14.92 7.26 -9.49
CA TYR A 146 -15.07 7.41 -8.04
C TYR A 146 -14.63 6.17 -7.26
N GLN A 147 -14.75 4.97 -7.83
CA GLN A 147 -14.19 3.75 -7.25
C GLN A 147 -12.66 3.80 -7.16
N ASN A 148 -12.01 4.24 -8.23
CA ASN A 148 -10.56 4.44 -8.25
C ASN A 148 -10.11 5.43 -7.17
N ILE A 149 -10.81 6.55 -7.05
CA ILE A 149 -10.53 7.56 -6.03
C ILE A 149 -10.76 6.99 -4.62
N GLU A 150 -11.86 6.27 -4.38
CA GLU A 150 -12.15 5.64 -3.09
C GLU A 150 -11.05 4.66 -2.68
N HIS A 151 -10.64 3.77 -3.58
CA HIS A 151 -9.56 2.81 -3.34
C HIS A 151 -8.20 3.50 -3.13
N ALA A 152 -7.91 4.56 -3.90
CA ALA A 152 -6.71 5.37 -3.71
C ALA A 152 -6.67 5.99 -2.30
N ILE A 153 -7.75 6.65 -1.90
CA ILE A 153 -7.92 7.25 -0.57
C ILE A 153 -7.76 6.20 0.53
N LEU A 154 -8.43 5.06 0.41
CA LEU A 154 -8.35 4.00 1.41
C LEU A 154 -6.93 3.43 1.52
N SER A 155 -6.23 3.25 0.39
CA SER A 155 -4.84 2.80 0.41
C SER A 155 -3.93 3.74 1.21
N MET A 156 -4.14 5.06 1.06
CA MET A 156 -3.39 6.09 1.77
C MET A 156 -3.77 6.19 3.25
N ALA A 157 -5.06 6.19 3.56
CA ALA A 157 -5.54 6.29 4.94
C ALA A 157 -5.13 5.05 5.79
N VAL A 158 -5.07 3.87 5.17
CA VAL A 158 -4.58 2.65 5.82
C VAL A 158 -3.08 2.73 6.10
N LEU A 159 -2.27 3.27 5.18
CA LEU A 159 -0.84 3.50 5.43
C LEU A 159 -0.62 4.47 6.60
N ALA A 160 -1.44 5.52 6.68
CA ALA A 160 -1.35 6.55 7.69
C ALA A 160 -1.68 6.07 9.11
N THR A 161 -2.63 5.12 9.23
CA THR A 161 -3.14 4.67 10.52
C THR A 161 -2.24 3.69 11.27
N ARG A 162 -1.08 3.30 10.68
CA ARG A 162 0.01 2.41 11.20
C ARG A 162 -0.39 1.02 11.69
N ASP A 163 -1.61 0.83 12.18
CA ASP A 163 -2.08 -0.35 12.91
C ASP A 163 -2.91 -1.32 12.05
N LEU A 164 -3.54 -0.84 10.98
CA LEU A 164 -4.26 -1.71 10.03
C LEU A 164 -3.25 -2.53 9.19
N GLY A 165 -2.17 -1.88 8.74
CA GLY A 165 -0.97 -2.51 8.18
C GLY A 165 -0.88 -2.46 6.64
N GLN A 166 0.34 -2.71 6.13
CA GLN A 166 0.66 -2.73 4.69
C GLN A 166 -0.23 -3.63 3.81
N PRO A 167 -0.70 -4.80 4.26
CA PRO A 167 -1.48 -5.68 3.39
C PRO A 167 -2.85 -5.11 2.97
N PHE A 168 -3.52 -4.36 3.84
CA PHE A 168 -4.78 -3.71 3.47
C PHE A 168 -4.55 -2.56 2.48
N ALA A 169 -3.47 -1.80 2.67
CA ALA A 169 -3.10 -0.74 1.73
C ALA A 169 -2.76 -1.34 0.36
N LEU A 170 -2.03 -2.45 0.32
CA LEU A 170 -1.76 -3.20 -0.92
C LEU A 170 -3.05 -3.69 -1.59
N TYR A 171 -3.98 -4.21 -0.80
CA TYR A 171 -5.29 -4.64 -1.31
C TYR A 171 -6.05 -3.49 -1.97
N GLU A 172 -6.26 -2.38 -1.26
CA GLU A 172 -6.97 -1.21 -1.79
C GLU A 172 -6.26 -0.66 -3.04
N CYS A 173 -4.94 -0.56 -3.00
CA CYS A 173 -4.12 -0.18 -4.15
C CYS A 173 -4.30 -1.12 -5.34
N SER A 174 -4.40 -2.44 -5.12
CA SER A 174 -4.57 -3.42 -6.19
C SER A 174 -5.92 -3.33 -6.90
N LYS A 175 -6.93 -2.74 -6.25
CA LYS A 175 -8.28 -2.53 -6.80
C LYS A 175 -8.40 -1.28 -7.65
N THR A 176 -7.43 -0.38 -7.56
CA THR A 176 -7.36 0.77 -8.48
C THR A 176 -7.02 0.31 -9.89
N GLN A 177 -7.70 0.89 -10.87
CA GLN A 177 -7.56 0.74 -12.31
C GLN A 177 -7.23 2.11 -12.96
N PRO A 178 -6.01 2.65 -12.79
CA PRO A 178 -5.63 3.95 -13.34
C PRO A 178 -5.74 4.03 -14.86
N GLU A 179 -5.70 2.90 -15.57
CA GLU A 179 -5.96 2.80 -17.00
C GLU A 179 -7.36 3.30 -17.42
N LEU A 180 -8.32 3.31 -16.50
CA LEU A 180 -9.67 3.84 -16.72
C LEU A 180 -9.78 5.34 -16.38
N LEU A 181 -8.71 5.95 -15.87
CA LEU A 181 -8.66 7.37 -15.54
C LEU A 181 -8.03 8.18 -16.68
N ASP A 182 -8.56 9.38 -16.89
CA ASP A 182 -7.96 10.37 -17.77
C ASP A 182 -6.54 10.75 -17.31
N ASP A 183 -5.68 11.05 -18.29
CA ASP A 183 -4.32 11.50 -18.06
C ASP A 183 -4.31 12.87 -17.38
N CYS A 184 -4.07 12.87 -16.06
CA CYS A 184 -4.08 14.06 -15.21
C CYS A 184 -3.16 13.86 -13.99
N GLU A 185 -2.94 14.93 -13.21
CA GLU A 185 -2.15 14.85 -11.98
C GLU A 185 -2.65 13.74 -11.02
N ILE A 186 -3.98 13.59 -10.86
CA ILE A 186 -4.55 12.61 -9.92
C ILE A 186 -4.14 11.19 -10.30
N LYS A 187 -4.20 10.86 -11.60
CA LYS A 187 -3.73 9.57 -12.12
C LYS A 187 -2.24 9.38 -11.84
N THR A 188 -1.43 10.40 -12.10
CA THR A 188 0.03 10.33 -11.89
C THR A 188 0.40 10.14 -10.42
N LEU A 189 -0.27 10.87 -9.52
CA LEU A 189 -0.09 10.72 -8.07
C LEU A 189 -0.55 9.35 -7.58
N LEU A 190 -1.66 8.83 -8.11
CA LEU A 190 -2.14 7.49 -7.83
C LEU A 190 -1.11 6.43 -8.27
N GLU A 191 -0.60 6.51 -9.49
CA GLU A 191 0.41 5.57 -9.99
C GLU A 191 1.70 5.62 -9.16
N PHE A 192 2.08 6.79 -8.64
CA PHE A 192 3.24 6.91 -7.73
C PHE A 192 2.99 6.18 -6.40
N VAL A 193 1.81 6.38 -5.79
CA VAL A 193 1.41 5.67 -4.57
C VAL A 193 1.39 4.15 -4.80
N ARG A 194 0.84 3.70 -5.94
CA ARG A 194 0.84 2.27 -6.31
C ARG A 194 2.26 1.75 -6.42
N GLY A 195 3.14 2.48 -7.10
CA GLY A 195 4.56 2.13 -7.21
C GLY A 195 5.21 1.94 -5.84
N PHE A 196 5.06 2.91 -4.94
CA PHE A 196 5.58 2.80 -3.58
C PHE A 196 5.06 1.57 -2.81
N LEU A 197 3.77 1.26 -2.92
CA LEU A 197 3.15 0.09 -2.29
C LEU A 197 3.64 -1.23 -2.90
N PHE A 198 3.78 -1.30 -4.22
CA PHE A 198 4.30 -2.47 -4.92
C PHE A 198 5.78 -2.70 -4.58
N PHE A 199 6.61 -1.67 -4.60
CA PHE A 199 8.01 -1.73 -4.15
C PHE A 199 8.12 -2.29 -2.73
N SER A 200 7.32 -1.75 -1.80
CA SER A 200 7.29 -2.19 -0.39
C SER A 200 6.90 -3.66 -0.22
N ASN A 201 6.20 -4.25 -1.19
CA ASN A 201 5.78 -5.65 -1.20
C ASN A 201 6.63 -6.52 -2.16
N SER A 202 7.77 -6.01 -2.61
CA SER A 202 8.68 -6.70 -3.54
C SER A 202 8.00 -7.11 -4.86
N LEU A 203 7.14 -6.24 -5.38
CA LEU A 203 6.48 -6.33 -6.69
C LEU A 203 7.12 -5.31 -7.64
N PHE A 204 8.42 -5.48 -7.89
CA PHE A 204 9.27 -4.46 -8.52
C PHE A 204 8.88 -4.14 -9.96
N TYR A 205 8.41 -5.12 -10.75
CA TYR A 205 8.01 -4.91 -12.14
C TYR A 205 6.66 -4.21 -12.24
N LEU A 206 5.74 -4.48 -11.30
CA LEU A 206 4.50 -3.71 -11.19
C LEU A 206 4.75 -2.25 -10.83
N SER A 207 5.67 -2.01 -9.88
CA SER A 207 6.08 -0.66 -9.48
C SER A 207 6.76 0.09 -10.63
N GLU A 208 7.80 -0.53 -11.23
CA GLU A 208 8.57 0.04 -12.34
C GLU A 208 7.67 0.45 -13.50
N ASN A 209 6.70 -0.40 -13.87
CA ASN A 209 5.79 -0.14 -14.97
C ASN A 209 4.91 1.11 -14.72
N GLY A 210 4.41 1.28 -13.50
CA GLY A 210 3.66 2.48 -13.11
C GLY A 210 4.52 3.74 -13.13
N LEU A 211 5.69 3.70 -12.50
CA LEU A 211 6.61 4.82 -12.44
C LEU A 211 7.14 5.22 -13.82
N SER A 212 7.32 4.25 -14.72
CA SER A 212 7.70 4.51 -16.12
C SER A 212 6.62 5.24 -16.91
N ARG A 213 5.33 4.99 -16.64
CA ARG A 213 4.23 5.77 -17.24
C ARG A 213 4.17 7.18 -16.67
N ASN A 214 4.33 7.31 -15.35
CA ASN A 214 4.40 8.61 -14.69
C ASN A 214 5.50 9.51 -15.25
N ILE A 215 6.72 8.99 -15.38
CA ILE A 215 7.86 9.73 -15.93
C ILE A 215 7.52 10.22 -17.34
N LYS A 216 7.03 9.34 -18.22
CA LYS A 216 6.62 9.72 -19.59
C LYS A 216 5.53 10.79 -19.62
N TRP A 217 4.60 10.76 -18.66
CA TRP A 217 3.56 11.77 -18.55
C TRP A 217 4.14 13.11 -18.07
N LEU A 218 5.01 13.09 -17.06
CA LEU A 218 5.68 14.27 -16.54
C LEU A 218 6.55 14.94 -17.61
N ASP A 219 7.35 14.17 -18.35
CA ASP A 219 8.19 14.64 -19.48
C ASP A 219 7.37 15.41 -20.52
N LYS A 220 6.11 15.00 -20.77
CA LYS A 220 5.23 15.64 -21.75
C LYS A 220 4.46 16.84 -21.20
N ASN A 221 4.39 16.97 -19.87
CA ASN A 221 3.47 17.88 -19.18
C ASN A 221 4.19 18.78 -18.16
N GLU A 222 5.42 19.21 -18.47
CA GLU A 222 6.29 20.02 -17.59
C GLU A 222 5.63 21.28 -16.99
N LYS A 223 4.63 21.83 -17.67
CA LYS A 223 3.95 23.09 -17.30
C LYS A 223 2.65 22.89 -16.53
N ILE A 224 2.18 21.66 -16.37
CA ILE A 224 0.94 21.39 -15.62
C ILE A 224 1.21 21.61 -14.12
N PRO A 225 0.47 22.51 -13.44
CA PRO A 225 0.56 22.65 -11.99
C PRO A 225 0.21 21.34 -11.29
N LEU A 226 0.92 21.05 -10.19
CA LEU A 226 0.72 19.82 -9.42
C LEU A 226 0.28 20.12 -7.96
N PRO A 227 -0.89 20.77 -7.74
CA PRO A 227 -1.35 21.16 -6.41
C PRO A 227 -1.59 19.98 -5.46
N TYR A 228 -2.11 18.85 -5.94
CA TYR A 228 -2.39 17.69 -5.09
C TYR A 228 -1.09 17.01 -4.65
N THR A 229 -0.14 16.88 -5.56
CA THR A 229 1.21 16.35 -5.34
C THR A 229 1.98 17.25 -4.38
N LYS A 230 1.94 18.56 -4.59
CA LYS A 230 2.56 19.54 -3.70
C LYS A 230 2.04 19.39 -2.27
N SER A 231 0.73 19.26 -2.12
CA SER A 231 0.08 19.07 -0.82
C SER A 231 0.41 17.71 -0.21
N PHE A 232 0.43 16.66 -1.03
CA PHE A 232 0.79 15.30 -0.63
C PHE A 232 2.21 15.22 -0.09
N PHE A 233 3.19 15.89 -0.68
CA PHE A 233 4.57 15.86 -0.18
C PHE A 233 4.88 16.95 0.86
N GLY A 234 3.92 17.81 1.18
CA GLY A 234 4.13 18.96 2.06
C GLY A 234 5.08 20.01 1.48
N TRP A 235 5.18 20.10 0.15
CA TRP A 235 6.07 21.02 -0.58
C TRP A 235 5.51 22.42 -0.71
N GLY A 236 4.85 22.94 0.33
CA GLY A 236 4.16 24.24 0.30
C GLY A 236 5.04 25.41 -0.17
N ASN A 237 6.35 25.32 0.07
CA ASN A 237 7.36 26.32 -0.31
C ASN A 237 7.88 26.21 -1.75
N LEU A 238 7.61 25.13 -2.48
CA LEU A 238 8.02 24.97 -3.88
C LEU A 238 7.04 25.68 -4.81
N ASN A 239 7.52 26.35 -5.85
CA ASN A 239 6.67 26.80 -6.96
C ASN A 239 6.29 25.63 -7.89
N ASP A 240 5.44 25.85 -8.89
CA ASP A 240 4.93 24.77 -9.74
C ASP A 240 6.04 24.06 -10.53
N ALA A 241 7.00 24.79 -11.09
CA ALA A 241 8.13 24.20 -11.81
C ALA A 241 9.05 23.39 -10.88
N GLN A 242 9.28 23.88 -9.66
CA GLN A 242 10.03 23.17 -8.64
C GLN A 242 9.28 21.92 -8.17
N THR A 243 7.97 21.99 -8.02
CA THR A 243 7.10 20.85 -7.67
C THR A 243 7.16 19.79 -8.74
N HIS A 244 7.07 20.17 -10.02
CA HIS A 244 7.20 19.25 -11.14
C HIS A 244 8.55 18.55 -11.13
N THR A 245 9.64 19.31 -11.02
CA THR A 245 11.01 18.77 -10.97
C THR A 245 11.20 17.84 -9.76
N ALA A 246 10.64 18.18 -8.60
CA ALA A 246 10.71 17.35 -7.40
C ALA A 246 9.93 16.05 -7.57
N PHE A 247 8.72 16.10 -8.16
CA PHE A 247 7.93 14.89 -8.36
C PHE A 247 8.54 13.97 -9.43
N HIS A 248 9.07 14.56 -10.50
CA HIS A 248 9.82 13.86 -11.53
C HIS A 248 11.02 13.11 -10.92
N SER A 249 11.83 13.79 -10.09
CA SER A 249 12.97 13.16 -9.41
C SER A 249 12.54 12.00 -8.51
N MET A 250 11.42 12.12 -7.79
CA MET A 250 10.90 11.05 -6.94
C MET A 250 10.47 9.82 -7.74
N ASN A 251 9.88 9.99 -8.92
CA ASN A 251 9.53 8.84 -9.78
C ASN A 251 10.78 8.11 -10.27
N TYR A 252 11.82 8.85 -10.69
CA TYR A 252 13.12 8.25 -11.04
C TYR A 252 13.76 7.52 -9.87
N LEU A 253 13.76 8.13 -8.68
CA LEU A 253 14.32 7.53 -7.47
C LEU A 253 13.69 6.16 -7.17
N PHE A 254 12.37 6.08 -7.16
CA PHE A 254 11.67 4.83 -6.86
C PHE A 254 11.85 3.78 -7.96
N ARG A 255 11.81 4.20 -9.23
CA ARG A 255 12.06 3.29 -10.36
C ARG A 255 13.49 2.74 -10.34
N GLY A 256 14.46 3.57 -9.97
CA GLY A 256 15.84 3.17 -9.74
C GLY A 256 15.93 2.12 -8.64
N PHE A 257 15.20 2.27 -7.53
CA PHE A 257 15.15 1.24 -6.50
C PHE A 257 14.52 -0.06 -6.97
N ASP A 258 13.41 -0.01 -7.72
CA ASP A 258 12.80 -1.21 -8.29
C ASP A 258 13.81 -1.98 -9.13
N ARG A 259 14.42 -1.31 -10.11
CA ARG A 259 15.38 -1.90 -11.04
C ARG A 259 16.66 -2.40 -10.36
N MET A 260 17.13 -1.68 -9.34
CA MET A 260 18.25 -2.14 -8.50
C MET A 260 17.93 -3.47 -7.78
N ARG A 261 16.67 -3.67 -7.40
CA ARG A 261 16.18 -4.87 -6.68
C ARG A 261 15.78 -6.01 -7.62
N MET A 262 15.61 -5.74 -8.92
CA MET A 262 15.45 -6.76 -9.94
C MET A 262 16.74 -7.57 -10.14
N GLU A 263 16.60 -8.76 -10.74
CA GLU A 263 17.67 -9.76 -10.81
C GLU A 263 18.54 -9.62 -12.06
N ARG A 264 18.04 -8.99 -13.13
CA ARG A 264 18.78 -8.95 -14.39
C ARG A 264 19.82 -7.84 -14.37
N LYS A 265 20.95 -8.10 -15.03
CA LYS A 265 22.05 -7.13 -15.13
C LYS A 265 21.60 -5.83 -15.81
N ILE A 266 20.76 -5.93 -16.84
CA ILE A 266 20.21 -4.76 -17.53
C ILE A 266 19.38 -3.86 -16.61
N ASP A 267 18.68 -4.43 -15.61
CA ASP A 267 17.92 -3.64 -14.65
C ASP A 267 18.87 -2.88 -13.71
N GLU A 268 19.98 -3.50 -13.29
CA GLU A 268 20.99 -2.81 -12.51
C GLU A 268 21.62 -1.64 -13.29
N GLU A 269 21.93 -1.81 -14.57
CA GLU A 269 22.44 -0.72 -15.42
C GLU A 269 21.42 0.43 -15.54
N ARG A 270 20.15 0.11 -15.85
CA ARG A 270 19.06 1.09 -15.90
C ARG A 270 18.81 1.78 -14.56
N SER A 271 19.05 1.10 -13.44
CA SER A 271 18.90 1.72 -12.11
C SER A 271 19.91 2.84 -11.86
N LEU A 272 21.13 2.72 -12.41
CA LEU A 272 22.15 3.77 -12.29
C LEU A 272 21.74 5.01 -13.10
N GLU A 273 21.19 4.83 -14.29
CA GLU A 273 20.64 5.91 -15.12
C GLU A 273 19.52 6.66 -14.38
N ASP A 274 18.62 5.92 -13.72
CA ASP A 274 17.55 6.51 -12.93
C ASP A 274 18.08 7.34 -11.74
N PHE A 275 19.10 6.83 -11.05
CA PHE A 275 19.74 7.56 -9.97
C PHE A 275 20.48 8.82 -10.46
N GLU A 276 21.04 8.80 -11.66
CA GLU A 276 21.63 10.01 -12.29
C GLU A 276 20.57 11.07 -12.59
N ALA A 277 19.43 10.66 -13.14
CA ALA A 277 18.30 11.55 -13.41
C ALA A 277 17.77 12.17 -12.10
N PHE A 278 17.58 11.35 -11.06
CA PHE A 278 17.21 11.83 -9.72
C PHE A 278 18.19 12.88 -9.19
N LEU A 279 19.50 12.59 -9.19
CA LEU A 279 20.51 13.53 -8.68
C LEU A 279 20.55 14.82 -9.52
N THR A 280 20.36 14.72 -10.83
CA THR A 280 20.30 15.87 -11.73
C THR A 280 19.20 16.84 -11.31
N ASP A 281 18.00 16.33 -11.07
CA ASP A 281 16.86 17.17 -10.68
C ASP A 281 16.99 17.70 -9.26
N MET A 282 17.46 16.89 -8.31
CA MET A 282 17.69 17.36 -6.94
C MET A 282 18.76 18.46 -6.88
N ASN A 283 19.78 18.39 -7.73
CA ASN A 283 20.79 19.44 -7.85
C ASN A 283 20.22 20.72 -8.47
N LYS A 284 19.35 20.64 -9.49
CA LYS A 284 18.63 21.81 -10.03
C LYS A 284 17.80 22.52 -8.96
N LEU A 285 17.22 21.75 -8.03
CA LEU A 285 16.44 22.27 -6.91
C LEU A 285 17.29 22.77 -5.74
N GLY A 286 18.61 22.53 -5.74
CA GLY A 286 19.48 22.84 -4.61
C GLY A 286 19.20 22.01 -3.35
N ILE A 287 18.50 20.87 -3.48
CA ILE A 287 18.12 20.04 -2.32
C ILE A 287 19.25 19.09 -1.96
N GLN A 288 19.64 19.07 -0.69
CA GLN A 288 20.65 18.19 -0.12
C GLN A 288 20.11 17.55 1.16
N ASN A 289 19.92 16.23 1.14
CA ASN A 289 19.39 15.46 2.26
C ASN A 289 19.94 14.02 2.21
N GLU A 290 19.52 13.17 3.14
CA GLU A 290 19.99 11.79 3.26
C GLU A 290 19.70 10.93 2.04
N LEU A 291 18.63 11.20 1.28
CA LEU A 291 18.39 10.50 0.01
C LEU A 291 19.45 10.87 -1.01
N VAL A 292 19.68 12.18 -1.20
CA VAL A 292 20.68 12.68 -2.15
C VAL A 292 22.07 12.16 -1.79
N TRP A 293 22.45 12.20 -0.52
CA TRP A 293 23.73 11.67 -0.06
C TRP A 293 23.81 10.15 -0.21
N GLY A 294 22.76 9.42 0.11
CA GLY A 294 22.68 7.96 -0.06
C GLY A 294 22.91 7.53 -1.51
N ILE A 295 22.18 8.15 -2.44
CA ILE A 295 22.31 7.88 -3.87
C ILE A 295 23.66 8.33 -4.41
N THR A 296 24.14 9.50 -4.00
CA THR A 296 25.47 10.00 -4.40
C THR A 296 26.58 9.04 -3.98
N ALA A 297 26.52 8.54 -2.74
CA ALA A 297 27.50 7.56 -2.25
C ALA A 297 27.41 6.25 -3.05
N TYR A 298 26.21 5.70 -3.21
CA TYR A 298 25.97 4.46 -3.93
C TYR A 298 26.48 4.52 -5.38
N LEU A 299 26.11 5.56 -6.12
CA LEU A 299 26.46 5.73 -7.52
C LEU A 299 27.97 5.88 -7.73
N ASN A 300 28.64 6.65 -6.85
CA ASN A 300 30.10 6.79 -6.91
C ASN A 300 30.82 5.48 -6.58
N LEU A 301 30.34 4.70 -5.61
CA LEU A 301 30.91 3.39 -5.30
C LEU A 301 30.70 2.41 -6.47
N LYS A 302 29.52 2.40 -7.10
CA LYS A 302 29.21 1.55 -8.26
C LYS A 302 29.98 1.93 -9.52
N LYS A 303 30.27 3.21 -9.73
CA LYS A 303 31.08 3.71 -10.86
C LYS A 303 32.59 3.69 -10.59
N GLU A 304 33.05 2.92 -9.59
CA GLU A 304 34.47 2.80 -9.22
C GLU A 304 35.15 4.14 -8.93
N LYS A 305 34.39 5.09 -8.35
CA LYS A 305 34.86 6.41 -7.89
C LYS A 305 34.72 6.53 -6.37
N PRO A 306 35.28 5.61 -5.56
CA PRO A 306 34.99 5.51 -4.14
C PRO A 306 35.38 6.77 -3.35
N GLU A 307 36.47 7.44 -3.70
CA GLU A 307 36.92 8.72 -3.10
C GLU A 307 35.81 9.80 -3.15
N LYS A 308 35.02 9.84 -4.24
CA LYS A 308 33.93 10.81 -4.41
C LYS A 308 32.70 10.50 -3.54
N SER A 309 32.62 9.31 -2.95
CA SER A 309 31.53 8.92 -2.06
C SER A 309 31.71 9.42 -0.62
N LEU A 310 32.96 9.73 -0.21
CA LEU A 310 33.32 10.05 1.17
C LEU A 310 32.51 11.21 1.77
N PRO A 311 32.37 12.38 1.10
CA PRO A 311 31.64 13.50 1.67
C PRO A 311 30.17 13.16 1.94
N ALA A 312 29.56 12.33 1.10
CA ALA A 312 28.17 11.91 1.26
C ALA A 312 28.04 10.89 2.40
N LEU A 313 28.94 9.91 2.50
CA LEU A 313 28.97 8.94 3.60
C LEU A 313 29.21 9.60 4.96
N GLU A 314 30.09 10.59 5.04
CA GLU A 314 30.35 11.35 6.27
C GLU A 314 29.14 12.17 6.72
N LYS A 315 28.38 12.75 5.80
CA LYS A 315 27.09 13.40 6.13
C LYS A 315 26.04 12.40 6.61
N LEU A 316 25.95 11.23 5.95
CA LEU A 316 25.02 10.17 6.34
C LEU A 316 25.32 9.62 7.74
N SER A 317 26.60 9.44 8.10
CA SER A 317 26.98 8.89 9.41
C SER A 317 26.60 9.81 10.57
N GLN A 318 26.46 11.11 10.30
CA GLN A 318 26.03 12.12 11.26
C GLN A 318 24.50 12.31 11.32
N SER A 319 23.73 11.74 10.39
CA SER A 319 22.29 11.97 10.34
C SER A 319 21.55 11.36 11.55
N PRO A 320 20.55 12.07 12.11
CA PRO A 320 19.69 11.57 13.17
C PRO A 320 18.74 10.43 12.73
N LEU A 321 18.57 10.21 11.42
CA LEU A 321 17.66 9.18 10.89
C LEU A 321 18.19 7.74 11.05
N PHE A 322 19.49 7.59 11.28
CA PHE A 322 20.15 6.29 11.37
C PHE A 322 20.35 5.85 12.82
N SER A 323 20.08 4.57 13.06
CA SER A 323 20.37 3.92 14.35
C SER A 323 21.89 3.77 14.57
N ASN A 324 22.31 3.51 15.81
CA ASN A 324 23.73 3.27 16.14
C ASN A 324 24.33 2.13 15.31
N THR A 325 23.56 1.09 14.99
CA THR A 325 24.01 -0.02 14.15
C THR A 325 24.23 0.42 12.70
N GLU A 326 23.33 1.24 12.16
CA GLU A 326 23.44 1.78 10.79
C GLU A 326 24.61 2.75 10.68
N ARG A 327 24.83 3.60 11.69
CA ARG A 327 26.01 4.49 11.76
C ARG A 327 27.33 3.72 11.82
N LYS A 328 27.38 2.61 12.58
CA LYS A 328 28.56 1.73 12.62
C LYS A 328 28.88 1.15 11.25
N ALA A 329 27.87 0.71 10.51
CA ALA A 329 28.08 0.19 9.16
C ALA A 329 28.52 1.27 8.15
N LEU A 330 27.96 2.48 8.25
CA LEU A 330 28.42 3.63 7.48
C LEU A 330 29.90 3.94 7.79
N GLN A 331 30.29 3.89 9.07
CA GLN A 331 31.69 4.10 9.47
C GLN A 331 32.61 3.00 8.93
N GLN A 332 32.17 1.73 8.94
CA GLN A 332 32.92 0.65 8.32
C GLN A 332 33.10 0.88 6.82
N THR A 333 32.04 1.33 6.13
CA THR A 333 32.10 1.66 4.70
C THR A 333 33.08 2.81 4.43
N ILE A 334 33.05 3.87 5.24
CA ILE A 334 34.02 4.98 5.17
C ILE A 334 35.46 4.46 5.33
N ASN A 335 35.70 3.60 6.31
CA ASN A 335 37.03 3.03 6.55
C ASN A 335 37.48 2.16 5.35
N TYR A 336 36.60 1.33 4.78
CA TYR A 336 36.92 0.53 3.59
C TYR A 336 37.28 1.38 2.37
N VAL A 337 36.55 2.48 2.17
CA VAL A 337 36.83 3.44 1.10
C VAL A 337 38.20 4.11 1.30
N LYS A 338 38.50 4.55 2.53
CA LYS A 338 39.78 5.19 2.88
C LYS A 338 40.97 4.23 2.75
N ASP A 339 40.78 2.96 3.10
CA ASP A 339 41.82 1.92 3.04
C ASP A 339 42.02 1.31 1.63
N ARG A 340 41.40 1.89 0.59
CA ARG A 340 41.48 1.46 -0.82
C ARG A 340 41.11 -0.01 -1.07
N LYS A 341 40.27 -0.61 -0.22
CA LYS A 341 39.68 -1.94 -0.46
C LYS A 341 38.35 -1.79 -1.20
N SER A 342 38.38 -1.16 -2.37
CA SER A 342 37.19 -0.83 -3.20
C SER A 342 36.27 -2.03 -3.41
N ASP A 343 36.89 -3.19 -3.64
CA ASP A 343 36.22 -4.43 -4.01
C ASP A 343 35.49 -5.08 -2.82
N LYS A 344 35.75 -4.59 -1.60
CA LYS A 344 35.11 -5.02 -0.34
C LYS A 344 34.18 -3.96 0.25
N ALA A 345 34.16 -2.74 -0.32
CA ALA A 345 33.34 -1.64 0.18
C ALA A 345 31.84 -1.84 -0.16
N LEU A 346 31.53 -2.66 -1.18
CA LEU A 346 30.18 -3.00 -1.60
C LEU A 346 30.00 -4.53 -1.60
N ASN A 347 29.23 -5.05 -0.67
CA ASN A 347 28.69 -6.42 -0.78
C ASN A 347 27.29 -6.27 -1.34
N GLY A 348 27.07 -6.55 -2.63
CA GLY A 348 25.84 -6.16 -3.36
C GLY A 348 24.49 -6.50 -2.71
N VAL A 349 24.44 -7.45 -1.77
CA VAL A 349 23.24 -7.75 -0.94
C VAL A 349 23.02 -6.70 0.16
N TYR A 350 24.08 -6.25 0.83
CA TYR A 350 24.04 -5.26 1.90
C TYR A 350 23.66 -3.87 1.36
N ASP A 351 24.21 -3.48 0.21
CA ASP A 351 24.02 -2.14 -0.36
C ASP A 351 22.59 -1.95 -0.89
N LYS A 352 22.07 -2.97 -1.58
CA LYS A 352 20.68 -3.02 -2.05
C LYS A 352 19.68 -2.98 -0.89
N ALA A 353 20.04 -3.54 0.27
CA ALA A 353 19.20 -3.51 1.46
C ALA A 353 19.29 -2.17 2.19
N PHE A 354 20.49 -1.59 2.31
CA PHE A 354 20.72 -0.30 2.94
C PHE A 354 19.99 0.83 2.22
N ILE A 355 20.20 0.97 0.90
CA ILE A 355 19.64 2.05 0.09
C ILE A 355 18.11 1.96 0.00
N GLY A 356 17.56 0.76 -0.24
CA GLY A 356 16.12 0.55 -0.23
C GLY A 356 15.49 0.85 1.14
N LYS A 357 16.20 0.57 2.24
CA LYS A 357 15.75 0.91 3.60
C LYS A 357 15.77 2.41 3.85
N VAL A 358 16.78 3.13 3.34
CA VAL A 358 16.86 4.60 3.42
C VAL A 358 15.65 5.24 2.73
N ALA A 359 15.38 4.81 1.49
CA ALA A 359 14.24 5.25 0.70
C ALA A 359 12.89 5.03 1.41
N THR A 360 12.68 3.80 1.88
CA THR A 360 11.43 3.38 2.53
C THR A 360 11.23 4.13 3.84
N LYS A 361 12.28 4.23 4.69
CA LYS A 361 12.22 4.98 5.95
C LYS A 361 11.92 6.44 5.71
N TYR A 362 12.57 7.06 4.72
CA TYR A 362 12.33 8.45 4.38
C TYR A 362 10.89 8.68 3.94
N MET A 363 10.36 7.84 3.04
CA MET A 363 8.97 7.96 2.59
C MET A 363 7.98 7.74 3.73
N ILE A 364 8.15 6.71 4.55
CA ILE A 364 7.28 6.50 5.71
C ILE A 364 7.34 7.70 6.66
N ALA A 365 8.53 8.25 6.89
CA ALA A 365 8.70 9.44 7.73
C ALA A 365 8.03 10.68 7.13
N MET A 366 8.03 10.83 5.80
CA MET A 366 7.31 11.89 5.10
C MET A 366 5.80 11.70 5.19
N LEU A 367 5.30 10.51 4.86
CA LEU A 367 3.86 10.20 4.90
C LEU A 367 3.27 10.29 6.31
N ALA A 368 4.05 9.96 7.33
CA ALA A 368 3.64 10.03 8.74
C ALA A 368 3.49 11.46 9.26
N LYS A 369 4.09 12.47 8.61
CA LYS A 369 3.97 13.88 9.01
C LYS A 369 2.68 14.53 8.53
N ILE A 370 1.97 13.89 7.59
CA ILE A 370 0.78 14.45 6.96
C ILE A 370 -0.44 14.07 7.79
N ASN A 371 -1.24 15.07 8.16
CA ASN A 371 -2.58 14.82 8.65
C ASN A 371 -3.48 14.55 7.44
N TRP A 372 -3.62 13.28 7.08
CA TRP A 372 -4.36 12.84 5.89
C TRP A 372 -5.84 13.24 5.92
N GLU A 373 -6.47 13.18 7.10
CA GLU A 373 -7.86 13.61 7.25
C GLU A 373 -7.98 15.11 6.98
N LYS A 374 -7.08 15.93 7.54
CA LYS A 374 -7.05 17.37 7.26
C LYS A 374 -6.77 17.65 5.79
N LEU A 375 -5.76 17.00 5.20
CA LEU A 375 -5.40 17.18 3.80
C LEU A 375 -6.60 16.91 2.88
N MET A 376 -7.29 15.78 3.08
CA MET A 376 -8.45 15.43 2.27
C MET A 376 -9.61 16.42 2.45
N LYS A 377 -9.84 16.92 3.67
CA LYS A 377 -10.82 17.99 3.92
C LYS A 377 -10.45 19.28 3.19
N ASP A 378 -9.19 19.72 3.31
CA ASP A 378 -8.69 20.95 2.69
C ASP A 378 -8.74 20.87 1.14
N GLN A 379 -8.61 19.67 0.57
CA GLN A 379 -8.74 19.41 -0.87
C GLN A 379 -10.20 19.14 -1.32
N GLY A 380 -11.18 19.30 -0.43
CA GLY A 380 -12.60 19.18 -0.77
C GLY A 380 -13.05 17.76 -1.08
N VAL A 381 -12.34 16.73 -0.58
CA VAL A 381 -12.73 15.33 -0.78
C VAL A 381 -14.03 15.05 -0.01
N PRO A 382 -15.14 14.70 -0.69
CA PRO A 382 -16.42 14.46 -0.04
C PRO A 382 -16.34 13.32 0.98
N TYR A 383 -17.10 13.45 2.06
CA TYR A 383 -17.28 12.41 3.08
C TYR A 383 -15.99 11.91 3.76
N THR A 384 -14.97 12.76 3.81
CA THR A 384 -13.68 12.43 4.45
C THR A 384 -13.86 11.99 5.90
N GLN A 385 -14.74 12.65 6.67
CA GLN A 385 -14.96 12.31 8.09
C GLN A 385 -15.54 10.89 8.24
N GLU A 386 -16.50 10.55 7.40
CA GLU A 386 -17.18 9.26 7.38
C GLU A 386 -16.21 8.14 7.01
N VAL A 387 -15.31 8.38 6.04
CA VAL A 387 -14.26 7.43 5.65
C VAL A 387 -13.32 7.14 6.83
N PHE A 388 -12.79 8.18 7.50
CA PHE A 388 -11.87 7.99 8.63
C PHE A 388 -12.56 7.37 9.85
N ALA A 389 -13.81 7.77 10.15
CA ALA A 389 -14.61 7.13 11.19
C ALA A 389 -14.86 5.64 10.87
N GLY A 390 -15.15 5.32 9.62
CA GLY A 390 -15.30 3.95 9.11
C GLY A 390 -14.04 3.10 9.28
N ILE A 391 -12.88 3.66 8.95
CA ILE A 391 -11.57 3.01 9.16
C ILE A 391 -11.33 2.70 10.64
N ASN A 392 -11.65 3.63 11.54
CA ASN A 392 -11.51 3.43 12.99
C ASN A 392 -12.48 2.36 13.51
N LYS A 393 -13.73 2.36 13.05
CA LYS A 393 -14.71 1.30 13.38
C LYS A 393 -14.25 -0.07 12.89
N PHE A 394 -13.72 -0.15 11.67
CA PHE A 394 -13.16 -1.39 11.13
C PHE A 394 -11.95 -1.87 11.93
N LYS A 395 -11.08 -0.96 12.38
CA LYS A 395 -9.92 -1.29 13.22
C LYS A 395 -10.35 -1.95 14.53
N ALA A 396 -11.31 -1.35 15.24
CA ALA A 396 -11.87 -1.94 16.46
C ALA A 396 -12.43 -3.34 16.20
N LEU A 397 -13.22 -3.48 15.13
CA LEU A 397 -13.79 -4.75 14.69
C LEU A 397 -12.75 -5.82 14.37
N SER A 398 -11.80 -5.51 13.50
CA SER A 398 -10.76 -6.45 13.08
C SER A 398 -9.95 -6.93 14.27
N ASN A 399 -9.63 -6.05 15.22
CA ASN A 399 -8.89 -6.42 16.42
C ASN A 399 -9.69 -7.39 17.29
N SER A 400 -10.96 -7.08 17.58
CA SER A 400 -11.82 -7.97 18.37
C SER A 400 -12.07 -9.32 17.69
N VAL A 401 -12.32 -9.35 16.38
CA VAL A 401 -12.59 -10.61 15.65
C VAL A 401 -11.33 -11.45 15.47
N SER A 402 -10.17 -10.82 15.20
CA SER A 402 -8.90 -11.54 15.01
C SER A 402 -8.45 -12.34 16.23
N GLN A 403 -8.88 -11.95 17.43
CA GLN A 403 -8.61 -12.72 18.64
C GLN A 403 -9.22 -14.12 18.58
N TYR A 404 -10.30 -14.33 17.82
CA TYR A 404 -11.03 -15.60 17.75
C TYR A 404 -10.74 -16.44 16.49
N THR A 405 -9.79 -16.02 15.65
CA THR A 405 -9.39 -16.78 14.46
C THR A 405 -8.44 -17.95 14.80
N GLN A 406 -7.97 -18.04 16.04
CA GLN A 406 -7.11 -19.12 16.56
C GLN A 406 -7.97 -20.17 17.30
N PRO A 407 -7.77 -21.49 17.08
CA PRO A 407 -8.55 -22.55 17.73
C PRO A 407 -8.57 -22.45 19.27
N SER A 408 -7.44 -22.08 19.88
CA SER A 408 -7.29 -21.92 21.33
C SER A 408 -8.08 -20.74 21.91
N ALA A 409 -8.46 -19.76 21.09
CA ALA A 409 -9.22 -18.59 21.51
C ALA A 409 -10.74 -18.80 21.44
N ILE A 410 -11.21 -19.70 20.56
CA ILE A 410 -12.62 -20.11 20.52
C ILE A 410 -13.02 -20.77 21.85
N ASP A 411 -12.14 -21.57 22.44
CA ASP A 411 -12.40 -22.21 23.74
C ASP A 411 -12.34 -21.21 24.91
N LYS A 412 -11.54 -20.14 24.80
CA LYS A 412 -11.59 -19.01 25.75
C LYS A 412 -12.91 -18.24 25.63
N GLY A 413 -13.37 -17.97 24.40
CA GLY A 413 -14.66 -17.33 24.15
C GLY A 413 -15.84 -18.14 24.69
N LYS A 414 -15.83 -19.48 24.55
CA LYS A 414 -16.83 -20.36 25.19
C LYS A 414 -16.84 -20.23 26.72
N LYS A 415 -15.67 -20.16 27.35
CA LYS A 415 -15.54 -19.99 28.81
C LYS A 415 -16.08 -18.63 29.28
N GLU A 416 -15.77 -17.55 28.55
CA GLU A 416 -16.29 -16.21 28.88
C GLU A 416 -17.81 -16.09 28.67
N ILE A 417 -18.35 -16.71 27.62
CA ILE A 417 -19.81 -16.82 27.42
C ILE A 417 -20.45 -17.60 28.58
N GLY A 418 -19.86 -18.73 28.97
CA GLY A 418 -20.32 -19.52 30.12
C GLY A 418 -20.34 -18.68 31.39
N LYS A 419 -19.27 -17.92 31.65
CA LYS A 419 -19.16 -17.05 32.82
C LYS A 419 -20.21 -15.94 32.83
N LYS A 420 -20.39 -15.21 31.71
CA LYS A 420 -21.44 -14.17 31.60
C LYS A 420 -22.85 -14.73 31.70
N GLY A 421 -23.09 -15.93 31.16
CA GLY A 421 -24.36 -16.64 31.29
C GLY A 421 -24.69 -16.98 32.74
N SER A 422 -23.70 -17.48 33.49
CA SER A 422 -23.83 -17.73 34.93
C SER A 422 -24.09 -16.45 35.72
N GLU A 423 -23.36 -15.36 35.44
CA GLU A 423 -23.55 -14.06 36.10
C GLU A 423 -24.95 -13.46 35.85
N LEU A 424 -25.51 -13.62 34.64
CA LEU A 424 -26.87 -13.17 34.33
C LEU A 424 -27.93 -14.02 35.03
N LEU A 425 -27.73 -15.33 35.13
CA LEU A 425 -28.62 -16.23 35.86
C LEU A 425 -28.61 -15.92 37.36
N GLU A 426 -27.46 -15.59 37.94
CA GLU A 426 -27.38 -15.15 39.34
C GLU A 426 -28.07 -13.80 39.56
N LYS A 427 -27.87 -12.82 38.67
CA LYS A 427 -28.60 -11.54 38.74
C LYS A 427 -30.11 -11.70 38.59
N ALA A 428 -30.57 -12.63 37.75
CA ALA A 428 -31.99 -12.91 37.58
C ALA A 428 -32.59 -13.61 38.81
N LYS A 429 -31.82 -14.47 39.49
CA LYS A 429 -32.24 -15.05 40.77
C LYS A 429 -32.39 -14.00 41.86
N GLY A 430 -31.44 -13.05 41.96
CA GLY A 430 -31.54 -11.94 42.92
C GLY A 430 -32.59 -10.86 42.61
N LEU A 431 -33.35 -10.99 41.52
CA LEU A 431 -34.54 -10.17 41.21
C LEU A 431 -35.86 -10.91 41.48
N LEU A 432 -35.79 -12.21 41.76
CA LEU A 432 -36.91 -13.09 42.11
C LEU A 432 -37.00 -13.36 43.63
N ASP A 433 -36.01 -12.87 44.39
CA ASP A 433 -36.06 -12.63 45.83
C ASP A 433 -36.42 -11.16 46.08
#